data_AF-A0A5C5YFY8-F1
#
_entry.id   AF-A0A5C5YFY8-F1
#
_cell.length_a   1.000
_cell.length_b   1.000
_cell.length_c   1.000
_cell.angle_alpha   90.00
_cell.angle_beta   90.00
_cell.angle_gamma   90.00
#
_symmetry.space_group_name_H-M   'P 1'
#
loop_
_entity.id
_entity.type
_entity.pdbx_description
1 polymer ?
#
loop_
_entity_poly.entity_id
_entity_poly.type
_entity_poly.pdbx_seq_one_letter_code
_entity_poly.pdbx_strand_id
1 'polypeptide(L)'
;MPQSLVGGVADHVHVLFDIGRLEAPAKLVEHAKRESSKFIKTLGAKCGSFYWQRGYGMFSVSPTHRDEVERYVRHQEEHHRTQSFQEEYRSFLDRYGIDYDERYVWD
;
A
#
# COMPACT_ATOMS: atom_id res chain seq x y z
N MET A 1 6.85 -9.35 -19.06
CA MET A 1 7.57 -9.05 -17.82
C MET A 1 6.52 -8.66 -16.80
N PRO A 2 6.47 -9.25 -15.59
CA PRO A 2 5.56 -8.77 -14.55
C PRO A 2 5.88 -7.30 -14.30
N GLN A 3 4.87 -6.45 -14.43
CA GLN A 3 5.04 -5.03 -14.20
C GLN A 3 4.73 -4.75 -12.73
N SER A 4 5.59 -3.96 -12.11
CA SER A 4 5.31 -3.38 -10.80
C SER A 4 5.44 -1.87 -10.91
N LEU A 5 4.53 -1.17 -10.26
CA LEU A 5 4.48 0.27 -10.17
C LEU A 5 4.30 0.62 -8.68
N VAL A 6 5.19 1.48 -8.19
CA VAL A 6 5.19 1.95 -6.80
C VAL A 6 5.02 3.46 -6.82
N GLY A 7 4.14 3.96 -5.98
CA GLY A 7 3.96 5.38 -5.69
C GLY A 7 3.49 5.55 -4.24
N GLY A 8 3.37 6.78 -3.76
CA GLY A 8 2.97 7.04 -2.39
C GLY A 8 3.49 8.37 -1.90
N VAL A 9 3.42 8.56 -0.58
CA VAL A 9 3.87 9.75 0.14
C VAL A 9 4.67 9.35 1.38
N ALA A 10 4.98 10.30 2.25
CA ALA A 10 5.90 10.08 3.37
C ALA A 10 5.42 9.02 4.38
N ASP A 11 4.11 8.82 4.53
CA ASP A 11 3.52 7.96 5.56
C ASP A 11 2.95 6.63 5.03
N HIS A 12 2.78 6.45 3.71
CA HIS A 12 2.33 5.19 3.13
C HIS A 12 2.69 5.05 1.64
N VAL A 13 2.58 3.83 1.12
CA VAL A 13 2.86 3.49 -0.28
C VAL A 13 1.74 2.68 -0.91
N HIS A 14 1.52 2.89 -2.20
CA HIS A 14 0.64 2.12 -3.07
C HIS A 14 1.49 1.34 -4.07
N VAL A 15 1.18 0.04 -4.21
CA VAL A 15 1.91 -0.84 -5.13
C VAL A 15 0.91 -1.57 -6.02
N LEU A 16 0.99 -1.32 -7.32
CA LEU A 16 0.31 -2.12 -8.33
C LEU A 16 1.30 -3.14 -8.89
N PHE A 17 0.93 -4.41 -8.87
CA PHE A 17 1.80 -5.49 -9.34
C PHE A 17 1.00 -6.67 -9.88
N ASP A 18 1.59 -7.39 -10.83
CA ASP A 18 1.10 -8.69 -11.25
C ASP A 18 1.54 -9.77 -10.25
N ILE A 19 0.60 -10.56 -9.71
CA ILE A 19 0.90 -11.67 -8.80
C ILE A 19 0.97 -13.01 -9.55
N GLY A 20 2.01 -13.80 -9.27
CA GLY A 20 2.15 -15.15 -9.82
C GLY A 20 1.13 -16.12 -9.21
N ARG A 21 0.69 -17.12 -10.00
CA ARG A 21 -0.35 -18.09 -9.59
C ARG A 21 -0.05 -18.90 -8.33
N LEU A 22 1.22 -19.03 -7.95
CA LEU A 22 1.65 -19.86 -6.81
C LEU A 22 1.94 -19.03 -5.55
N GLU A 23 1.88 -17.70 -5.64
CA GLU A 23 2.28 -16.82 -4.55
C GLU A 23 1.06 -16.42 -3.70
N ALA A 24 1.19 -16.55 -2.39
CA ALA A 24 0.17 -16.05 -1.47
C ALA A 24 0.31 -14.52 -1.32
N PRO A 25 -0.78 -13.75 -1.54
CA PRO A 25 -0.81 -12.29 -1.33
C PRO A 25 -0.14 -11.83 -0.03
N ALA A 26 -0.49 -12.46 1.09
CA ALA A 26 0.05 -12.14 2.41
C ALA A 26 1.56 -12.34 2.51
N LYS A 27 2.11 -13.36 1.82
CA LYS A 27 3.56 -13.64 1.82
C LYS A 27 4.34 -12.58 1.06
N LEU A 28 3.79 -12.08 -0.03
CA LEU A 28 4.40 -10.99 -0.77
C LEU A 28 4.47 -9.71 0.08
N VAL A 29 3.37 -9.34 0.75
CA VAL A 29 3.33 -8.16 1.62
C VAL A 29 4.25 -8.32 2.82
N GLU A 30 4.26 -9.50 3.46
CA GLU A 30 5.20 -9.83 4.55
C GLU A 30 6.65 -9.61 4.10
N HIS A 31 7.02 -10.14 2.94
CA HIS A 31 8.35 -10.02 2.38
C HIS A 31 8.71 -8.56 2.06
N ALA A 32 7.82 -7.84 1.37
CA ALA A 32 8.02 -6.43 1.02
C ALA A 32 8.23 -5.56 2.27
N LYS A 33 7.38 -5.71 3.29
CA LYS A 33 7.49 -4.95 4.55
C LYS A 33 8.76 -5.31 5.31
N ARG A 34 9.13 -6.60 5.36
CA ARG A 34 10.31 -7.08 6.09
C ARG A 34 11.62 -6.59 5.46
N GLU A 35 11.79 -6.81 4.16
CA GLU A 35 13.04 -6.45 3.49
C GLU A 35 13.22 -4.93 3.38
N SER A 36 12.14 -4.18 3.11
CA SER A 36 12.19 -2.71 3.14
C SER A 36 12.50 -2.16 4.54
N SER A 37 11.95 -2.74 5.61
CA SER A 37 12.26 -2.30 6.98
C SER A 37 13.72 -2.53 7.34
N LYS A 38 14.30 -3.67 6.96
CA LYS A 38 15.73 -3.95 7.16
C LYS A 38 16.58 -2.94 6.40
N PHE A 39 16.25 -2.68 5.13
CA PHE A 39 16.97 -1.73 4.30
C PHE A 39 16.87 -0.30 4.84
N ILE A 40 15.68 0.20 5.17
CA ILE A 40 15.49 1.57 5.68
C ILE A 40 16.28 1.79 6.96
N LYS A 41 16.36 0.79 7.84
CA LYS A 41 17.14 0.85 9.08
C LYS A 41 18.66 0.95 8.85
N THR A 42 19.15 0.60 7.66
CA THR A 42 20.58 0.77 7.32
C THR A 42 20.91 2.20 6.89
N LEU A 43 19.91 3.02 6.57
CA LEU A 43 20.08 4.41 6.09
C LEU A 43 20.48 5.40 7.19
N GLY A 44 20.55 4.97 8.45
CA GLY A 44 21.09 5.75 9.56
C GLY A 44 20.21 5.74 10.80
N ALA A 45 20.73 6.33 11.88
CA ALA A 45 20.11 6.29 13.20
C ALA A 45 18.68 6.88 13.24
N LYS A 46 18.39 7.88 12.41
CA LYS A 46 17.05 8.49 12.30
C LYS A 46 15.98 7.51 11.81
N CYS A 47 16.38 6.47 11.08
CA CYS A 47 15.49 5.44 10.55
C CYS A 47 15.46 4.18 11.43
N GLY A 48 16.21 4.14 12.54
CA GLY A 48 16.33 2.95 13.39
C GLY A 48 15.01 2.49 14.00
N SER A 49 14.11 3.44 14.28
CA SER A 49 12.76 3.20 14.79
C SER A 49 11.71 3.01 13.69
N PHE A 50 12.09 2.96 12.40
CA PHE A 50 11.12 2.75 11.33
C PHE A 50 10.39 1.41 11.49
N TYR A 51 9.07 1.44 11.32
CA TYR A 51 8.23 0.26 11.21
C TYR A 51 7.04 0.56 10.32
N TRP A 52 6.55 -0.47 9.64
CA TRP A 52 5.25 -0.41 8.99
C TRP A 52 4.14 -0.70 9.99
N GLN A 53 2.97 -0.07 9.80
CA GLN A 53 1.71 -0.48 10.44
C GLN A 53 1.52 -2.01 10.37
N ARG A 54 0.78 -2.65 11.27
CA ARG A 54 0.61 -4.11 11.22
C ARG A 54 -0.24 -4.53 10.03
N GLY A 55 -1.32 -3.79 9.77
CA GLY A 55 -2.25 -4.01 8.66
C GLY A 55 -1.68 -3.77 7.25
N TYR A 56 -2.50 -4.10 6.26
CA TYR A 56 -2.34 -3.71 4.85
C TYR A 56 -3.69 -3.83 4.12
N GLY A 57 -3.88 -3.00 3.09
CA GLY A 57 -4.97 -3.16 2.11
C GLY A 57 -4.50 -3.94 0.90
N MET A 58 -5.32 -4.86 0.39
CA MET A 58 -5.05 -5.54 -0.88
C MET A 58 -6.34 -5.74 -1.66
N PHE A 59 -6.39 -5.13 -2.85
CA PHE A 59 -7.58 -5.06 -3.68
C PHE A 59 -7.25 -5.55 -5.09
N SER A 60 -8.09 -6.43 -5.64
CA SER A 60 -7.92 -6.89 -7.02
C SER A 60 -8.38 -5.84 -8.02
N VAL A 61 -7.60 -5.64 -9.07
CA VAL A 61 -7.87 -4.68 -10.15
C VAL A 61 -8.27 -5.45 -11.41
N SER A 62 -9.42 -5.08 -12.00
CA SER A 62 -9.80 -5.59 -13.32
C SER A 62 -8.79 -5.11 -14.36
N PRO A 63 -8.40 -5.94 -15.35
CA PRO A 63 -7.54 -5.50 -16.45
C PRO A 63 -8.05 -4.25 -17.17
N THR A 64 -9.36 -4.05 -17.24
CA THR A 64 -9.99 -2.86 -17.86
C THR A 64 -9.77 -1.56 -17.09
N HIS A 65 -9.47 -1.64 -15.79
CA HIS A 65 -9.20 -0.48 -14.93
C HIS A 65 -7.69 -0.26 -14.71
N ARG A 66 -6.82 -1.03 -15.38
CA ARG A 66 -5.37 -0.98 -15.17
C ARG A 66 -4.80 0.43 -15.37
N ASP A 67 -5.09 1.05 -16.50
CA ASP A 67 -4.54 2.37 -16.83
C ASP A 67 -4.97 3.46 -15.83
N GLU A 68 -6.21 3.35 -15.32
CA GLU A 68 -6.73 4.24 -14.28
C GLU A 68 -5.96 4.06 -12.96
N VAL A 69 -5.74 2.81 -12.53
CA VAL A 69 -5.01 2.52 -11.30
C VAL A 69 -3.52 2.87 -11.43
N GLU A 70 -2.92 2.64 -12.60
CA GLU A 70 -1.54 3.08 -12.87
C GLU A 70 -1.41 4.60 -12.75
N ARG A 71 -2.35 5.36 -13.33
CA ARG A 71 -2.40 6.81 -13.16
C ARG A 71 -2.57 7.18 -11.70
N TYR A 72 -3.50 6.55 -10.98
CA TYR A 72 -3.72 6.82 -9.55
C TYR A 72 -2.46 6.60 -8.71
N VAL A 73 -1.73 5.49 -8.89
CA VAL A 73 -0.48 5.21 -8.15
C VAL A 73 0.61 6.25 -8.47
N ARG A 74 0.71 6.71 -9.73
CA ARG A 74 1.72 7.72 -10.13
C ARG A 74 1.48 9.11 -9.56
N HIS A 75 0.23 9.47 -9.28
CA HIS A 75 -0.16 10.82 -8.85
C HIS A 75 -0.51 10.91 -7.36
N GLN A 76 -0.03 9.96 -6.56
CA GLN A 76 -0.26 9.88 -5.11
C GLN A 76 0.14 11.16 -4.36
N GLU A 77 1.27 11.78 -4.72
CA GLU A 77 1.68 13.05 -4.09
C GLU A 77 0.68 14.19 -4.29
N GLU A 78 0.04 14.26 -5.46
CA GLU A 78 -0.98 15.28 -5.74
C GLU A 78 -2.30 14.95 -5.03
N HIS A 79 -2.71 13.69 -5.08
CA HIS A 79 -3.91 13.20 -4.40
C HIS A 79 -3.89 13.50 -2.90
N HIS A 80 -2.76 13.24 -2.25
CA HIS A 80 -2.59 13.45 -0.81
C HIS A 80 -2.33 14.90 -0.40
N ARG A 81 -2.42 15.87 -1.32
CA ARG A 81 -2.52 17.29 -0.94
C ARG A 81 -3.86 17.64 -0.31
N THR A 82 -4.90 16.88 -0.63
CA THR A 82 -6.29 17.17 -0.21
C THR A 82 -6.97 16.02 0.50
N GLN A 83 -6.39 14.82 0.50
CA GLN A 83 -6.96 13.64 1.14
C GLN A 83 -5.89 12.94 1.99
N SER A 84 -6.21 12.58 3.23
CA SER A 84 -5.32 11.81 4.09
C SER A 84 -5.38 10.32 3.78
N PHE A 85 -4.35 9.57 4.20
CA PHE A 85 -4.36 8.10 4.13
C PHE A 85 -5.60 7.50 4.81
N GLN A 86 -6.02 8.02 5.96
CA GLN A 86 -7.17 7.48 6.69
C GLN A 86 -8.49 7.67 5.93
N GLU A 87 -8.71 8.86 5.35
CA GLU A 87 -9.89 9.12 4.51
C GLU A 87 -9.92 8.24 3.27
N GLU A 88 -8.76 8.06 2.63
CA GLU A 88 -8.62 7.17 1.48
C GLU A 88 -8.88 5.71 1.84
N TYR A 89 -8.30 5.23 2.94
CA TYR A 89 -8.46 3.84 3.37
C TYR A 89 -9.91 3.52 3.72
N ARG A 90 -10.61 4.42 4.43
CA ARG A 90 -12.06 4.29 4.68
C ARG A 90 -12.84 4.18 3.37
N SER A 91 -12.57 5.09 2.43
CA SER A 91 -13.23 5.08 1.12
C SER A 91 -13.05 3.73 0.39
N PHE A 92 -11.88 3.11 0.49
CA PHE A 92 -11.71 1.76 -0.03
C PHE A 92 -12.55 0.72 0.72
N LEU A 93 -12.50 0.70 2.05
CA LEU A 93 -13.27 -0.27 2.83
C LEU A 93 -14.78 -0.14 2.55
N ASP A 94 -15.31 1.09 2.53
CA ASP A 94 -16.70 1.39 2.22
C ASP A 94 -17.07 0.93 0.79
N ARG A 95 -16.22 1.24 -0.21
CA ARG A 95 -16.44 0.85 -1.60
C ARG A 95 -16.47 -0.67 -1.79
N TYR A 96 -15.69 -1.41 -1.02
CA TYR A 96 -15.63 -2.87 -1.06
C TYR A 96 -16.60 -3.54 -0.07
N GLY A 97 -17.38 -2.77 0.69
CA GLY A 97 -18.34 -3.29 1.67
C GLY A 97 -17.68 -4.07 2.81
N ILE A 98 -16.47 -3.66 3.22
CA ILE A 98 -15.72 -4.28 4.31
C ILE A 98 -16.05 -3.51 5.60
N ASP A 99 -16.62 -4.19 6.59
CA ASP A 99 -16.84 -3.61 7.91
C ASP A 99 -15.51 -3.39 8.64
N TYR A 100 -15.37 -2.25 9.29
CA TYR A 100 -14.21 -1.91 10.11
C TYR A 100 -14.61 -1.18 11.39
N ASP A 101 -13.75 -1.30 12.38
CA ASP A 101 -13.87 -0.58 13.65
C ASP A 101 -12.75 0.46 13.74
N GLU A 102 -13.14 1.73 13.79
CA GLU A 102 -12.23 2.88 13.91
C GLU A 102 -11.23 2.77 15.06
N ARG A 103 -11.53 1.96 16.09
CA ARG A 103 -10.64 1.75 17.24
C ARG A 103 -9.46 0.83 16.92
N TYR A 104 -9.56 0.01 15.87
CA TYR A 104 -8.61 -1.07 15.59
C TYR A 104 -8.06 -1.06 14.17
N VAL A 105 -8.67 -0.33 13.24
CA VAL A 105 -8.28 -0.31 11.81
C VAL A 105 -6.95 0.41 11.53
N TRP A 106 -6.40 1.11 12.52
CA TRP A 106 -5.19 1.93 12.40
C TRP A 106 -3.92 1.32 13.01
N ASP A 107 -4.01 0.10 13.58
CA ASP A 107 -2.90 -0.60 14.24
C ASP A 107 -1.99 -1.43 13.28
#